data_AF-A0A517QDW5-F1
#
_entry.id   AF-A0A517QDW5-F1
#
_cell.length_a   1.000
_cell.length_b   1.000
_cell.length_c   1.000
_cell.angle_alpha   90.00
_cell.angle_beta   90.00
_cell.angle_gamma   90.00
#
_symmetry.space_group_name_H-M   'P 1'
#
loop_
_entity.id
_entity.type
_entity.pdbx_description
1 polymer ?
#
loop_
_entity_poly.entity_id
_entity_poly.type
_entity_poly.pdbx_seq_one_letter_code
_entity_poly.pdbx_strand_id
1 'polypeptide(L)'
;MQKREKILAAVFGTVILVWLGMPVINRTFIEPVTTRQNQLKVINQQIDQKEQKELELLRSAKQLGDWVAHSLPPDEHDAQRLYLEWLNDLAELSGITNLKLSPGRRIREGKTYIAIQVSLEGTAAYDQLCRFLLHFYQTDLRQNIISMELDGTGTGKSDPLELKLTAEGLALTKAKPRELLFPRARLAATLNFDATSLKVNGTSEFPQETPFRIRINQEFLTVNEIKGDTWSLVRGASQTVPARYESGTPVELAPLNQSTDGSTKLQQPLTQDAQVLKVLGDRYFPLGESFLIKIDNEILNVTSRNATEWTVQRGLLDTKPAPHVKGATVVQVPEYLQALYDYQMIADASPFAKPVPDKVYQLELRDIGKQTVVRGNTLDLSLPLSGINPSQAAPKVTVKSDLPGIVAQAGKLQWAPAKEQKVGRYPVTVSATQGDQTVEKSFEIEFLEKNTAPQLETVASVTAYQARPLSLQVKAKDVDEPAQKLRFELEAGAPEGMRINAETGELTWTPSVSAELKEYPVTVKVTDSGIPAASNSQKIAVTVALDDAFFTFLTGSIELDGKRIAWIRNRATNQKREVKEGDAIDVADLHAVVKTITDKYVVLEIDGKPWMLSLGENFRSLRNLTSVPVLN
;
A
#
# COMPACT_ATOMS: atom_id res chain seq x y z
N MET A 1 -19.21 -8.46 117.44
CA MET A 1 -19.37 -7.94 116.07
C MET A 1 -20.36 -6.80 116.04
N GLN A 2 -19.97 -5.62 115.54
CA GLN A 2 -20.88 -4.49 115.33
C GLN A 2 -21.83 -4.77 114.15
N LYS A 3 -23.00 -4.12 114.09
CA LYS A 3 -24.06 -4.34 113.07
C LYS A 3 -23.52 -4.39 111.63
N ARG A 4 -22.47 -3.62 111.32
CA ARG A 4 -21.83 -3.55 110.00
C ARG A 4 -21.07 -4.82 109.61
N GLU A 5 -20.43 -5.51 110.56
CA GLU A 5 -19.68 -6.76 110.31
C GLU A 5 -20.62 -7.93 109.99
N LYS A 6 -21.80 -8.00 110.61
CA LYS A 6 -22.81 -9.01 110.28
C LYS A 6 -23.38 -8.83 108.88
N ILE A 7 -23.61 -7.58 108.46
CA ILE A 7 -24.06 -7.27 107.10
C ILE A 7 -22.97 -7.62 106.10
N LEU A 8 -21.71 -7.27 106.39
CA LEU A 8 -20.59 -7.60 105.52
C LEU A 8 -20.37 -9.11 105.39
N ALA A 9 -20.43 -9.87 106.50
CA ALA A 9 -20.31 -11.33 106.50
C ALA A 9 -21.47 -12.01 105.78
N ALA A 10 -22.71 -11.50 105.93
CA ALA A 10 -23.86 -11.99 105.20
C ALA A 10 -23.69 -11.73 103.70
N VAL A 11 -23.35 -10.50 103.29
CA VAL A 11 -23.07 -10.14 101.89
C VAL A 11 -21.94 -10.98 101.31
N PHE A 12 -20.85 -11.18 102.06
CA PHE A 12 -19.73 -12.00 101.63
C PHE A 12 -20.13 -13.48 101.46
N GLY A 13 -20.94 -14.02 102.38
CA GLY A 13 -21.52 -15.35 102.29
C GLY A 13 -22.44 -15.53 101.07
N THR A 14 -23.29 -14.54 100.76
CA THR A 14 -24.12 -14.58 99.55
C THR A 14 -23.28 -14.50 98.29
N VAL A 15 -22.24 -13.65 98.27
CA VAL A 15 -21.31 -13.54 97.14
C VAL A 15 -20.57 -14.87 96.92
N ILE A 16 -20.13 -15.55 97.98
CA ILE A 16 -19.50 -16.87 97.88
C ILE A 16 -20.49 -17.92 97.39
N LEU A 17 -21.75 -17.93 97.86
CA LEU A 17 -22.77 -18.85 97.39
C LEU A 17 -23.12 -18.64 95.91
N VAL A 18 -23.22 -17.39 95.46
CA VAL A 18 -23.39 -17.06 94.04
C VAL A 18 -22.16 -17.51 93.26
N TRP A 19 -20.95 -17.26 93.77
CA TRP A 19 -19.71 -17.65 93.11
C TRP A 19 -19.54 -19.17 92.99
N LEU A 20 -19.92 -19.94 94.02
CA LEU A 20 -19.92 -21.41 94.01
C LEU A 20 -21.07 -22.01 93.20
N GLY A 21 -22.20 -21.31 93.08
CA GLY A 21 -23.36 -21.72 92.28
C GLY A 21 -23.26 -21.39 90.79
N MET A 22 -22.50 -20.35 90.43
CA MET A 22 -22.28 -19.93 89.04
C MET A 22 -21.70 -21.04 88.12
N PRO A 23 -20.77 -21.90 88.56
CA PRO A 23 -20.31 -23.05 87.75
C PRO A 23 -21.43 -24.03 87.41
N VAL A 24 -22.34 -24.30 88.35
CA VAL A 24 -23.48 -25.20 88.12
C VAL A 24 -24.46 -24.57 87.13
N ILE A 25 -24.80 -23.29 87.33
CA ILE A 25 -25.67 -22.53 86.42
C ILE A 25 -25.06 -22.44 85.02
N ASN A 26 -23.76 -22.18 84.93
CA ASN A 26 -23.04 -22.15 83.67
C ASN A 26 -23.17 -23.49 82.95
N ARG A 27 -22.90 -24.61 83.63
CA ARG A 27 -22.92 -25.95 83.02
C ARG A 27 -24.31 -26.47 82.69
N THR A 28 -25.33 -26.18 83.51
CA THR A 28 -26.70 -26.70 83.31
C THR A 28 -27.55 -25.84 82.38
N PHE A 29 -27.35 -24.53 82.34
CA PHE A 29 -28.23 -23.62 81.60
C PHE A 29 -27.53 -22.80 80.53
N ILE A 30 -26.33 -22.27 80.78
CA ILE A 30 -25.67 -21.34 79.84
C ILE A 30 -24.92 -22.11 78.74
N GLU A 31 -24.13 -23.11 79.10
CA GLU A 31 -23.31 -23.90 78.18
C GLU A 31 -24.12 -24.65 77.10
N PRO A 32 -25.29 -25.26 77.39
CA PRO A 32 -26.14 -25.85 76.35
C PRO A 32 -26.72 -24.80 75.40
N VAL A 33 -27.08 -23.61 75.91
CA VAL A 33 -27.63 -22.51 75.10
C VAL A 33 -26.55 -21.91 74.20
N THR A 34 -25.35 -21.65 74.72
CA THR A 34 -24.22 -21.15 73.93
C THR A 34 -23.78 -22.18 72.91
N THR A 35 -23.78 -23.48 73.26
CA THR A 35 -23.52 -24.57 72.31
C THR A 35 -24.55 -24.60 71.19
N ARG A 36 -25.85 -24.48 71.51
CA ARG A 36 -26.94 -24.41 70.52
C ARG A 36 -26.86 -23.15 69.65
N GLN A 37 -26.49 -21.99 70.21
CA GLN A 37 -26.27 -20.75 69.46
C GLN A 37 -25.08 -20.87 68.50
N ASN A 38 -23.99 -21.49 68.95
CA ASN A 38 -22.83 -21.78 68.08
C ASN A 38 -23.18 -22.79 66.99
N GLN A 39 -23.97 -23.83 67.30
CA GLN A 39 -24.48 -24.77 66.30
C GLN A 39 -25.37 -24.08 65.26
N LEU A 40 -26.29 -23.20 65.69
CA LEU A 40 -27.12 -22.38 64.77
C LEU A 40 -26.26 -21.50 63.87
N LYS A 41 -25.21 -20.87 64.42
CA LYS A 41 -24.28 -20.04 63.64
C LYS A 41 -23.53 -20.87 62.58
N VAL A 42 -23.04 -22.05 62.95
CA VAL A 42 -22.36 -22.98 62.02
C VAL A 42 -23.33 -23.48 60.95
N ILE A 43 -24.56 -23.86 61.32
CA ILE A 43 -25.58 -24.31 60.37
C ILE A 43 -25.96 -23.18 59.40
N ASN A 44 -26.15 -21.94 59.87
CA ASN A 44 -26.42 -20.80 59.00
C ASN A 44 -25.25 -20.54 58.04
N GLN A 45 -24.01 -20.57 58.52
CA GLN A 45 -22.83 -20.47 57.64
C GLN A 45 -22.78 -21.57 56.58
N GLN A 46 -23.18 -22.80 56.92
CA GLN A 46 -23.26 -23.89 55.96
C GLN A 46 -24.41 -23.71 54.95
N ILE A 47 -25.53 -23.13 55.36
CA ILE A 47 -26.65 -22.77 54.47
C ILE A 47 -26.16 -21.69 53.50
N ASP A 48 -25.55 -20.61 53.99
CA ASP A 48 -25.02 -19.52 53.16
C ASP A 48 -23.99 -20.04 52.13
N GLN A 49 -23.09 -20.93 52.55
CA GLN A 49 -22.12 -21.57 51.65
C GLN A 49 -22.79 -22.44 50.58
N LYS A 50 -23.86 -23.17 50.95
CA LYS A 50 -24.61 -23.99 49.99
C LYS A 50 -25.41 -23.14 49.01
N GLU A 51 -26.04 -22.06 49.48
CA GLU A 51 -26.75 -21.10 48.63
C GLU A 51 -25.80 -20.39 47.67
N GLN A 52 -24.62 -19.97 48.14
CA GLN A 52 -23.57 -19.42 47.26
C GLN A 52 -23.12 -20.41 46.20
N LYS A 53 -22.92 -21.68 46.58
CA LYS A 53 -22.55 -22.74 45.65
C LYS A 53 -23.66 -23.06 44.66
N GLU A 54 -24.92 -23.04 45.06
CA GLU A 54 -26.07 -23.19 44.16
C GLU A 54 -26.15 -22.03 43.17
N LEU A 55 -25.97 -20.79 43.64
CA LEU A 55 -25.93 -19.60 42.80
C LEU A 55 -24.76 -19.65 41.80
N GLU A 56 -23.59 -20.10 42.25
CA GLU A 56 -22.42 -20.33 41.39
C GLU A 56 -22.73 -21.38 40.32
N LEU A 57 -23.32 -22.53 40.70
CA LEU A 57 -23.73 -23.57 39.76
C LEU A 57 -24.76 -23.06 38.74
N LEU A 58 -25.74 -22.26 39.16
CA LEU A 58 -26.73 -21.66 38.27
C LEU A 58 -26.07 -20.67 37.29
N ARG A 59 -25.13 -19.85 37.76
CA ARG A 59 -24.34 -18.94 36.90
C ARG A 59 -23.49 -19.72 35.91
N SER A 60 -22.74 -20.72 36.37
CA SER A 60 -21.93 -21.58 35.50
C SER A 60 -22.79 -22.37 34.50
N ALA A 61 -23.98 -22.82 34.89
CA ALA A 61 -24.92 -23.49 33.99
C ALA A 61 -25.46 -22.54 32.91
N LYS A 62 -25.83 -21.31 33.29
CA LYS A 62 -26.23 -20.27 32.34
C LYS A 62 -25.08 -19.93 31.38
N GLN A 63 -23.89 -19.68 31.93
CA GLN A 63 -22.69 -19.37 31.17
C GLN A 63 -22.31 -20.50 30.22
N LEU A 64 -22.46 -21.76 30.63
CA LEU A 64 -22.24 -22.92 29.77
C LEU A 64 -23.29 -22.98 28.64
N GLY A 65 -24.55 -22.68 28.94
CA GLY A 65 -25.61 -22.54 27.93
C GLY A 65 -25.25 -21.49 26.88
N ASP A 66 -24.80 -20.32 27.34
CA ASP A 66 -24.33 -19.24 26.46
C ASP A 66 -23.09 -19.69 25.67
N TRP A 67 -22.13 -20.40 26.27
CA TRP A 67 -20.97 -20.89 25.52
C TRP A 67 -21.35 -21.88 24.43
N VAL A 68 -22.27 -22.79 24.73
CA VAL A 68 -22.78 -23.78 23.77
C VAL A 68 -23.48 -23.09 22.60
N ALA A 69 -24.30 -22.05 22.86
CA ALA A 69 -25.01 -21.31 21.83
C ALA A 69 -24.06 -20.59 20.85
N HIS A 70 -22.92 -20.11 21.34
CA HIS A 70 -21.95 -19.32 20.56
C HIS A 70 -20.70 -20.13 20.15
N SER A 71 -20.69 -21.44 20.36
CA SER A 71 -19.57 -22.32 19.95
C SER A 71 -19.70 -22.83 18.53
N LEU A 72 -18.60 -23.20 17.88
CA LEU A 72 -18.58 -23.89 16.60
C LEU A 72 -19.38 -25.22 16.67
N PRO A 73 -19.85 -25.75 15.51
CA PRO A 73 -20.53 -27.05 15.45
C PRO A 73 -19.73 -28.17 16.14
N PRO A 74 -20.41 -29.18 16.72
CA PRO A 74 -19.72 -30.20 17.52
C PRO A 74 -18.87 -31.18 16.69
N ASP A 75 -19.13 -31.31 15.39
CA ASP A 75 -18.31 -32.12 14.48
C ASP A 75 -17.04 -31.34 14.09
N GLU A 76 -15.90 -31.98 14.24
CA GLU A 76 -14.59 -31.33 14.10
C GLU A 76 -14.25 -30.96 12.64
N HIS A 77 -14.79 -31.68 11.66
CA HIS A 77 -14.56 -31.39 10.25
C HIS A 77 -15.48 -30.28 9.76
N ASP A 78 -16.76 -30.33 10.14
CA ASP A 78 -17.69 -29.24 9.87
C ASP A 78 -17.27 -27.94 10.55
N ALA A 79 -16.83 -28.01 11.80
CA ALA A 79 -16.31 -26.85 12.52
C ALA A 79 -15.09 -26.24 11.82
N GLN A 80 -14.12 -27.06 11.40
CA GLN A 80 -12.94 -26.59 10.68
C GLN A 80 -13.31 -25.94 9.34
N ARG A 81 -14.16 -26.60 8.54
CA ARG A 81 -14.59 -26.11 7.23
C ARG A 81 -15.34 -24.78 7.34
N LEU A 82 -16.33 -24.73 8.23
CA LEU A 82 -17.18 -23.55 8.42
C LEU A 82 -16.43 -22.37 9.03
N TYR A 83 -15.50 -22.65 9.95
CA TYR A 83 -14.67 -21.59 10.54
C TYR A 83 -13.67 -21.02 9.53
N LEU A 84 -13.12 -21.87 8.65
CA LEU A 84 -12.25 -21.43 7.56
C LEU A 84 -13.01 -20.58 6.53
N GLU A 85 -14.21 -21.01 6.09
CA GLU A 85 -15.08 -20.24 5.19
C GLU A 85 -15.38 -18.86 5.79
N TRP A 86 -15.79 -18.83 7.06
CA TRP A 86 -16.13 -17.58 7.73
C TRP A 86 -14.93 -16.63 7.89
N LEU A 87 -13.76 -17.14 8.29
CA LEU A 87 -12.53 -16.33 8.39
C LEU A 87 -12.08 -15.79 7.04
N ASN A 88 -12.25 -16.57 5.95
CA ASN A 88 -11.97 -16.11 4.60
C ASN A 88 -12.84 -14.91 4.26
N ASP A 89 -14.16 -15.04 4.41
CA ASP A 89 -15.08 -13.96 4.09
C ASP A 89 -14.82 -12.72 4.97
N LEU A 90 -14.47 -12.90 6.24
CA LEU A 90 -14.15 -11.82 7.16
C LEU A 90 -12.89 -11.06 6.74
N ALA A 91 -11.86 -11.78 6.30
CA ALA A 91 -10.60 -11.21 5.83
C ALA A 91 -10.79 -10.41 4.54
N GLU A 92 -11.53 -10.98 3.57
CA GLU A 92 -11.88 -10.28 2.32
C GLU A 92 -12.72 -9.03 2.59
N LEU A 93 -13.73 -9.13 3.46
CA LEU A 93 -14.55 -7.99 3.89
C LEU A 93 -13.71 -6.86 4.49
N SER A 94 -12.65 -7.22 5.22
CA SER A 94 -11.79 -6.25 5.89
C SER A 94 -10.73 -5.64 4.97
N GLY A 95 -10.64 -6.12 3.72
CA GLY A 95 -9.69 -5.64 2.72
C GLY A 95 -8.31 -6.29 2.79
N ILE A 96 -8.17 -7.44 3.46
CA ILE A 96 -6.91 -8.19 3.47
C ILE A 96 -6.66 -8.77 2.07
N THR A 97 -5.46 -8.55 1.54
CA THR A 97 -5.03 -9.01 0.22
C THR A 97 -3.97 -10.11 0.33
N ASN A 98 -3.65 -10.80 -0.78
CA ASN A 98 -2.73 -11.94 -0.80
C ASN A 98 -3.10 -13.03 0.25
N LEU A 99 -4.39 -13.18 0.48
CA LEU A 99 -4.94 -13.98 1.56
C LEU A 99 -4.67 -15.47 1.32
N LYS A 100 -4.13 -16.13 2.35
CA LYS A 100 -3.95 -17.57 2.40
C LYS A 100 -4.43 -18.09 3.75
N LEU A 101 -5.48 -18.91 3.72
CA LEU A 101 -5.94 -19.63 4.90
C LEU A 101 -5.46 -21.08 4.86
N SER A 102 -5.16 -21.63 6.03
CA SER A 102 -4.79 -23.04 6.18
C SER A 102 -5.38 -23.62 7.46
N PRO A 103 -5.89 -24.86 7.42
CA PRO A 103 -6.38 -25.53 8.62
C PRO A 103 -5.22 -25.77 9.60
N GLY A 104 -5.43 -25.41 10.86
CA GLY A 104 -4.47 -25.62 11.94
C GLY A 104 -4.73 -26.91 12.71
N ARG A 105 -4.28 -26.95 13.97
CA ARG A 105 -4.48 -28.09 14.86
C ARG A 105 -5.94 -28.16 15.33
N ARG A 106 -6.40 -29.39 15.58
CA ARG A 106 -7.64 -29.68 16.31
C ARG A 106 -7.25 -30.29 17.66
N ILE A 107 -7.47 -29.55 18.74
CA ILE A 107 -7.01 -29.93 20.07
C ILE A 107 -8.24 -30.34 20.89
N ARG A 108 -8.28 -31.60 21.32
CA ARG A 108 -9.41 -32.15 22.06
C ARG A 108 -9.15 -32.05 23.56
N GLU A 109 -10.03 -31.35 24.26
CA GLU A 109 -9.98 -31.20 25.72
C GLU A 109 -11.06 -32.07 26.38
N GLY A 110 -10.66 -33.32 26.65
CA GLY A 110 -11.53 -34.34 27.23
C GLY A 110 -12.78 -34.61 26.37
N LYS A 111 -13.95 -34.60 27.01
CA LYS A 111 -15.27 -34.78 26.37
C LYS A 111 -16.04 -33.45 26.24
N THR A 112 -15.39 -32.33 26.55
CA THR A 112 -16.08 -31.03 26.71
C THR A 112 -16.10 -30.26 25.40
N TYR A 113 -14.94 -30.08 24.77
CA TYR A 113 -14.82 -29.32 23.53
C TYR A 113 -13.60 -29.73 22.69
N ILE A 114 -13.57 -29.22 21.46
CA ILE A 114 -12.45 -29.29 20.53
C ILE A 114 -12.09 -27.86 20.14
N ALA A 115 -10.84 -27.46 20.34
CA ALA A 115 -10.33 -26.19 19.84
C ALA A 115 -9.87 -26.36 18.38
N ILE A 116 -10.43 -25.54 17.50
CA ILE A 116 -10.24 -25.57 16.05
C ILE A 116 -9.37 -24.38 15.67
N GLN A 117 -8.13 -24.63 15.27
CA GLN A 117 -7.21 -23.57 14.85
C GLN A 117 -7.27 -23.36 13.34
N VAL A 118 -7.14 -22.12 12.90
CA VAL A 118 -7.00 -21.70 11.50
C VAL A 118 -5.88 -20.68 11.43
N SER A 119 -4.92 -20.90 10.53
CA SER A 119 -3.87 -19.94 10.24
C SER A 119 -4.28 -19.08 9.05
N LEU A 120 -4.07 -17.77 9.17
CA LEU A 120 -4.33 -16.77 8.15
C LEU A 120 -3.03 -16.00 7.91
N GLU A 121 -2.61 -15.98 6.66
CA GLU A 121 -1.49 -15.18 6.15
C GLU A 121 -2.03 -14.20 5.09
N GLY A 122 -1.55 -12.96 5.08
CA GLY A 122 -1.98 -11.97 4.11
C GLY A 122 -1.28 -10.62 4.26
N THR A 123 -1.75 -9.63 3.52
CA THR A 123 -1.21 -8.27 3.53
C THR A 123 -2.35 -7.27 3.76
N ALA A 124 -2.18 -6.36 4.72
CA ALA A 124 -3.20 -5.37 5.07
C ALA A 124 -2.57 -4.05 5.54
N ALA A 125 -3.19 -2.92 5.20
CA ALA A 125 -2.90 -1.66 5.87
C ALA A 125 -3.39 -1.68 7.33
N TYR A 126 -2.86 -0.79 8.17
CA TYR A 126 -3.20 -0.76 9.60
C TYR A 126 -4.71 -0.60 9.87
N ASP A 127 -5.39 0.25 9.09
CA ASP A 127 -6.84 0.46 9.19
C ASP A 127 -7.63 -0.80 8.81
N GLN A 128 -7.18 -1.54 7.79
CA GLN A 128 -7.78 -2.80 7.36
C GLN A 128 -7.61 -3.88 8.43
N LEU A 129 -6.43 -3.98 9.06
CA LEU A 129 -6.20 -4.87 10.19
C LEU A 129 -7.11 -4.52 11.38
N CYS A 130 -7.26 -3.23 11.72
CA CYS A 130 -8.17 -2.81 12.77
C CYS A 130 -9.63 -3.18 12.46
N ARG A 131 -10.08 -3.05 11.21
CA ARG A 131 -11.42 -3.50 10.79
C ARG A 131 -11.59 -5.00 10.97
N PHE A 132 -10.60 -5.80 10.55
CA PHE A 132 -10.63 -7.25 10.73
C PHE A 132 -10.78 -7.64 12.19
N LEU A 133 -9.92 -7.08 13.05
CA LEU A 133 -9.96 -7.33 14.49
C LEU A 133 -11.30 -6.92 15.11
N LEU A 134 -11.82 -5.76 14.71
CA LEU A 134 -13.12 -5.27 15.16
C LEU A 134 -14.23 -6.27 14.81
N HIS A 135 -14.30 -6.71 13.55
CA HIS A 135 -15.35 -7.64 13.12
C HIS A 135 -15.17 -9.04 13.73
N PHE A 136 -13.93 -9.50 13.88
CA PHE A 136 -13.61 -10.78 14.51
C PHE A 136 -14.12 -10.82 15.96
N TYR A 137 -13.79 -9.82 16.78
CA TYR A 137 -14.19 -9.79 18.19
C TYR A 137 -15.64 -9.32 18.41
N GLN A 138 -16.25 -8.64 17.45
CA GLN A 138 -17.69 -8.32 17.51
C GLN A 138 -18.57 -9.50 17.15
N THR A 139 -18.05 -10.54 16.48
CA THR A 139 -18.88 -11.68 16.10
C THR A 139 -19.15 -12.55 17.33
N ASP A 140 -20.40 -12.96 17.52
CA ASP A 140 -20.80 -13.79 18.66
C ASP A 140 -20.39 -15.26 18.50
N LEU A 141 -19.09 -15.49 18.52
CA LEU A 141 -18.47 -16.80 18.49
C LEU A 141 -17.48 -16.94 19.63
N ARG A 142 -17.38 -18.15 20.18
CA ARG A 142 -16.35 -18.51 21.16
C ARG A 142 -15.03 -18.74 20.44
N GLN A 143 -14.33 -17.65 20.21
CA GLN A 143 -13.10 -17.61 19.44
C GLN A 143 -12.09 -16.63 20.01
N ASN A 144 -10.82 -16.84 19.68
CA ASN A 144 -9.75 -15.93 20.03
C ASN A 144 -8.61 -15.99 19.00
N ILE A 145 -7.82 -14.93 18.91
CA ILE A 145 -6.53 -14.96 18.21
C ILE A 145 -5.47 -15.35 19.24
N ILE A 146 -4.84 -16.50 19.03
CA ILE A 146 -3.85 -17.06 19.96
C ILE A 146 -2.41 -16.68 19.61
N SER A 147 -2.19 -16.22 18.38
CA SER A 147 -0.90 -15.74 17.89
C SER A 147 -1.13 -14.75 16.76
N MET A 148 -0.36 -13.66 16.75
CA MET A 148 -0.31 -12.68 15.68
C MET A 148 1.12 -12.17 15.54
N GLU A 149 1.61 -12.16 14.32
CA GLU A 149 2.89 -11.63 13.88
C GLU A 149 2.61 -10.59 12.79
N LEU A 150 3.29 -9.45 12.90
CA LEU A 150 3.10 -8.28 12.05
C LEU A 150 4.47 -7.77 11.60
N ASP A 151 4.74 -7.84 10.30
CA ASP A 151 5.97 -7.34 9.71
C ASP A 151 5.68 -6.11 8.86
N GLY A 152 6.38 -5.01 9.14
CA GLY A 152 6.24 -3.77 8.37
C GLY A 152 7.03 -3.83 7.07
N THR A 153 6.40 -3.52 5.93
CA THR A 153 7.11 -3.48 4.64
C THR A 153 7.79 -2.13 4.36
N GLY A 154 7.75 -1.19 5.31
CA GLY A 154 8.31 0.15 5.18
C GLY A 154 8.19 0.99 6.45
N THR A 155 8.37 2.31 6.34
CA THR A 155 8.40 3.24 7.48
C THR A 155 7.25 4.27 7.48
N GLY A 156 6.45 4.30 6.41
CA GLY A 156 5.25 5.11 6.28
C GLY A 156 4.07 4.53 7.04
N LYS A 157 3.19 5.38 7.55
CA LYS A 157 1.96 4.96 8.28
C LYS A 157 0.95 4.20 7.41
N SER A 158 1.03 4.35 6.09
CA SER A 158 0.17 3.70 5.10
C SER A 158 0.83 2.48 4.46
N ASP A 159 2.07 2.16 4.85
CA ASP A 159 2.76 0.99 4.30
C ASP A 159 2.03 -0.28 4.77
N PRO A 160 1.84 -1.27 3.88
CA PRO A 160 1.16 -2.49 4.25
C PRO A 160 1.95 -3.28 5.30
N LEU A 161 1.22 -4.06 6.09
CA LEU A 161 1.77 -5.03 7.02
C LEU A 161 1.61 -6.42 6.41
N GLU A 162 2.68 -7.20 6.44
CA GLU A 162 2.58 -8.65 6.30
C GLU A 162 2.03 -9.20 7.62
N LEU A 163 0.90 -9.90 7.52
CA LEU A 163 0.11 -10.40 8.63
C LEU A 163 0.18 -11.91 8.64
N LYS A 164 0.54 -12.48 9.79
CA LYS A 164 0.37 -13.90 10.08
C LYS A 164 -0.33 -14.05 11.42
N LEU A 165 -1.51 -14.67 11.43
CA LEU A 165 -2.25 -14.92 12.66
C LEU A 165 -2.77 -16.36 12.74
N THR A 166 -2.96 -16.82 13.95
CA THR A 166 -3.67 -18.07 14.23
C THR A 166 -4.89 -17.76 15.08
N ALA A 167 -6.07 -18.02 14.52
CA ALA A 167 -7.34 -17.90 15.19
C ALA A 167 -7.80 -19.29 15.68
N GLU A 168 -8.39 -19.35 16.85
CA GLU A 168 -8.88 -20.56 17.49
C GLU A 168 -10.36 -20.39 17.85
N GLY A 169 -11.21 -21.31 17.39
CA GLY A 169 -12.62 -21.36 17.74
C GLY A 169 -12.95 -22.63 18.53
N LEU A 170 -13.83 -22.53 19.52
CA LEU A 170 -14.22 -23.66 20.35
C LEU A 170 -15.45 -24.37 19.78
N ALA A 171 -15.36 -25.68 19.56
CA ALA A 171 -16.48 -26.56 19.21
C ALA A 171 -16.90 -27.37 20.44
N LEU A 172 -18.00 -26.98 21.09
CA LEU A 172 -18.51 -27.68 22.29
C LEU A 172 -19.36 -28.88 21.88
N THR A 173 -19.21 -29.99 22.59
CA THR A 173 -19.90 -31.25 22.24
C THR A 173 -21.43 -31.20 22.35
N LYS A 174 -21.97 -30.24 23.10
CA LYS A 174 -23.42 -30.00 23.25
C LYS A 174 -23.99 -28.97 22.26
N ALA A 175 -23.16 -28.40 21.39
CA ALA A 175 -23.61 -27.44 20.38
C ALA A 175 -24.55 -28.09 19.36
N LYS A 176 -25.42 -27.27 18.75
CA LYS A 176 -26.31 -27.75 17.69
C LYS A 176 -25.49 -28.03 16.42
N PRO A 177 -25.59 -29.22 15.80
CA PRO A 177 -25.07 -29.46 14.47
C PRO A 177 -25.70 -28.50 13.45
N ARG A 178 -24.89 -27.96 12.53
CA ARG A 178 -25.34 -27.00 11.52
C ARG A 178 -24.47 -27.09 10.28
N GLU A 179 -25.11 -26.98 9.11
CA GLU A 179 -24.44 -27.01 7.80
C GLU A 179 -23.85 -25.66 7.40
N LEU A 180 -24.34 -24.58 8.03
CA LEU A 180 -23.86 -23.21 7.90
C LEU A 180 -23.47 -22.68 9.27
N LEU A 181 -22.45 -21.83 9.34
CA LEU A 181 -22.06 -21.23 10.61
C LEU A 181 -23.15 -20.30 11.14
N PHE A 182 -23.76 -19.50 10.26
CA PHE A 182 -24.88 -18.62 10.59
C PHE A 182 -26.07 -18.83 9.64
N PRO A 183 -27.30 -18.60 10.12
CA PRO A 183 -28.49 -18.62 9.28
C PRO A 183 -28.34 -17.79 8.00
N ARG A 184 -28.74 -18.36 6.85
CA ARG A 184 -28.78 -17.67 5.56
C ARG A 184 -30.20 -17.65 4.99
N ALA A 185 -30.66 -16.46 4.61
CA ALA A 185 -31.84 -16.18 3.81
C ALA A 185 -31.41 -15.72 2.41
N ARG A 186 -32.37 -15.35 1.55
CA ARG A 186 -32.11 -14.73 0.25
C ARG A 186 -32.97 -13.49 0.04
N LEU A 187 -32.40 -12.48 -0.62
CA LEU A 187 -33.18 -11.34 -1.09
C LEU A 187 -34.29 -11.82 -2.02
N ALA A 188 -35.53 -11.40 -1.77
CA ALA A 188 -36.67 -11.66 -2.62
C ALA A 188 -36.79 -10.64 -3.77
N ALA A 189 -36.19 -9.47 -3.61
CA ALA A 189 -36.15 -8.39 -4.60
C ALA A 189 -34.80 -7.66 -4.54
N THR A 190 -34.46 -6.95 -5.62
CA THR A 190 -33.28 -6.10 -5.70
C THR A 190 -33.29 -5.04 -4.58
N LEU A 191 -32.16 -4.88 -3.90
CA LEU A 191 -31.93 -3.88 -2.86
C LEU A 191 -31.06 -2.75 -3.43
N ASN A 192 -31.63 -1.54 -3.59
CA ASN A 192 -30.90 -0.36 -4.06
C ASN A 192 -30.06 0.27 -2.94
N PHE A 193 -29.12 1.16 -3.28
CA PHE A 193 -28.15 1.77 -2.34
C PHE A 193 -28.81 2.61 -1.23
N ASP A 194 -29.95 3.23 -1.52
CA ASP A 194 -30.72 4.12 -0.62
C ASP A 194 -31.89 3.42 0.07
N ALA A 195 -32.09 2.12 -0.20
CA ALA A 195 -33.19 1.37 0.37
C ALA A 195 -33.08 1.29 1.90
N THR A 196 -34.19 1.60 2.57
CA THR A 196 -34.36 1.52 4.04
C THR A 196 -35.16 0.29 4.48
N SER A 197 -35.54 -0.55 3.52
CA SER A 197 -36.17 -1.85 3.78
C SER A 197 -35.70 -2.88 2.76
N LEU A 198 -35.74 -4.15 3.14
CA LEU A 198 -35.48 -5.28 2.25
C LEU A 198 -36.59 -6.31 2.36
N LYS A 199 -36.75 -7.11 1.31
CA LYS A 199 -37.64 -8.27 1.30
C LYS A 199 -36.81 -9.56 1.25
N VAL A 200 -37.07 -10.52 2.13
CA VAL A 200 -36.28 -11.76 2.28
C VAL A 200 -37.15 -13.00 2.29
N ASN A 201 -36.63 -14.07 1.69
CA ASN A 201 -37.18 -15.42 1.75
C ASN A 201 -36.30 -16.30 2.65
N GLY A 202 -36.91 -17.17 3.46
CA GLY A 202 -36.19 -18.14 4.30
C GLY A 202 -35.73 -17.58 5.66
N THR A 203 -36.62 -16.90 6.38
CA THR A 203 -36.30 -16.17 7.63
C THR A 203 -36.52 -16.98 8.91
N SER A 204 -36.87 -18.26 8.83
CA SER A 204 -37.28 -19.07 9.99
C SER A 204 -36.19 -19.26 11.06
N GLU A 205 -34.92 -19.18 10.66
CA GLU A 205 -33.78 -19.32 11.57
C GLU A 205 -33.21 -17.96 12.05
N PHE A 206 -33.82 -16.85 11.65
CA PHE A 206 -33.42 -15.51 12.10
C PHE A 206 -34.13 -15.11 13.41
N PRO A 207 -33.52 -14.21 14.21
CA PRO A 207 -34.15 -13.65 15.40
C PRO A 207 -35.50 -12.99 15.08
N GLN A 208 -36.46 -13.18 15.98
CA GLN A 208 -37.76 -12.50 15.91
C GLN A 208 -37.76 -11.16 16.67
N GLU A 209 -36.76 -10.96 17.53
CA GLU A 209 -36.56 -9.73 18.29
C GLU A 209 -35.54 -8.83 17.58
N THR A 210 -35.84 -7.53 17.53
CA THR A 210 -34.99 -6.49 16.94
C THR A 210 -34.40 -5.58 18.02
N PRO A 211 -33.20 -4.99 17.80
CA PRO A 211 -32.43 -5.05 16.58
C PRO A 211 -31.46 -6.24 16.51
N PHE A 212 -31.18 -6.71 15.30
CA PHE A 212 -30.10 -7.66 15.01
C PHE A 212 -29.36 -7.24 13.73
N ARG A 213 -28.17 -7.80 13.51
CA ARG A 213 -27.37 -7.52 12.31
C ARG A 213 -27.42 -8.65 11.30
N ILE A 214 -27.32 -8.24 10.04
CA ILE A 214 -27.19 -9.13 8.89
C ILE A 214 -26.02 -8.66 8.02
N ARG A 215 -25.54 -9.57 7.18
CA ARG A 215 -24.52 -9.33 6.18
C ARG A 215 -25.04 -9.67 4.79
N ILE A 216 -24.74 -8.81 3.83
CA ILE A 216 -24.93 -9.09 2.39
C ILE A 216 -23.60 -8.79 1.70
N ASN A 217 -22.90 -9.84 1.26
CA ASN A 217 -21.54 -9.74 0.73
C ASN A 217 -20.63 -8.89 1.66
N GLN A 218 -20.20 -7.72 1.18
CA GLN A 218 -19.29 -6.80 1.86
C GLN A 218 -19.98 -5.73 2.74
N GLU A 219 -21.29 -5.81 2.94
CA GLU A 219 -22.04 -4.84 3.73
C GLU A 219 -22.67 -5.46 4.97
N PHE A 220 -22.51 -4.79 6.11
CA PHE A 220 -23.31 -5.05 7.32
C PHE A 220 -24.50 -4.10 7.38
N LEU A 221 -25.67 -4.65 7.71
CA LEU A 221 -26.92 -3.91 7.88
C LEU A 221 -27.50 -4.21 9.26
N THR A 222 -28.16 -3.22 9.85
CA THR A 222 -28.91 -3.40 11.11
C THR A 222 -30.39 -3.49 10.80
N VAL A 223 -31.05 -4.58 11.18
CA VAL A 223 -32.50 -4.75 11.08
C VAL A 223 -33.14 -4.18 12.34
N ASN A 224 -34.03 -3.19 12.17
CA ASN A 224 -34.67 -2.47 13.27
C ASN A 224 -36.13 -2.86 13.49
N GLU A 225 -36.79 -3.41 12.47
CA GLU A 225 -38.20 -3.81 12.55
C GLU A 225 -38.46 -4.96 11.57
N ILE A 226 -39.28 -5.94 11.98
CA ILE A 226 -39.70 -7.07 11.14
C ILE A 226 -41.20 -6.97 10.88
N LYS A 227 -41.60 -6.93 9.60
CA LYS A 227 -43.00 -7.00 9.14
C LYS A 227 -43.16 -8.13 8.12
N GLY A 228 -43.37 -9.34 8.62
CA GLY A 228 -43.45 -10.54 7.78
C GLY A 228 -42.13 -10.79 7.06
N ASP A 229 -42.17 -10.80 5.73
CA ASP A 229 -40.99 -10.97 4.85
C ASP A 229 -40.25 -9.66 4.55
N THR A 230 -40.73 -8.54 5.08
CA THR A 230 -40.19 -7.20 4.83
C THR A 230 -39.55 -6.65 6.10
N TRP A 231 -38.27 -6.32 6.05
CA TRP A 231 -37.47 -5.85 7.18
C TRP A 231 -37.05 -4.40 6.98
N SER A 232 -37.28 -3.56 7.99
CA SER A 232 -36.76 -2.19 8.03
C SER A 232 -35.30 -2.21 8.50
N LEU A 233 -34.43 -1.43 7.85
CA LEU A 233 -32.99 -1.54 8.04
C LEU A 233 -32.25 -0.19 8.04
N VAL A 234 -31.03 -0.22 8.58
CA VAL A 234 -30.02 0.83 8.45
C VAL A 234 -28.81 0.23 7.71
N ARG A 235 -28.36 0.94 6.68
CA ARG A 235 -27.27 0.55 5.78
C ARG A 235 -25.89 0.92 6.32
N GLY A 236 -24.85 0.25 5.85
CA GLY A 236 -23.46 0.61 6.12
C GLY A 236 -23.04 0.54 7.59
N ALA A 237 -23.52 -0.46 8.33
CA ALA A 237 -23.11 -0.68 9.72
C ALA A 237 -21.62 -1.08 9.81
N SER A 238 -20.99 -0.81 10.95
CA SER A 238 -19.57 -1.11 11.22
C SER A 238 -18.60 -0.66 10.11
N GLN A 239 -18.80 0.57 9.61
CA GLN A 239 -17.94 1.20 8.58
C GLN A 239 -17.98 0.51 7.20
N THR A 240 -19.01 -0.30 6.92
CA THR A 240 -19.24 -0.83 5.58
C THR A 240 -19.96 0.18 4.68
N VAL A 241 -19.85 0.02 3.36
CA VAL A 241 -20.42 0.96 2.38
C VAL A 241 -21.69 0.36 1.76
N PRO A 242 -22.80 1.10 1.71
CA PRO A 242 -24.01 0.63 1.04
C PRO A 242 -23.81 0.31 -0.43
N ALA A 243 -24.25 -0.87 -0.87
CA ALA A 243 -24.18 -1.28 -2.28
C ALA A 243 -25.55 -1.71 -2.85
N ARG A 244 -25.63 -1.91 -4.17
CA ARG A 244 -26.82 -2.48 -4.82
C ARG A 244 -26.68 -4.01 -4.89
N TYR A 245 -27.72 -4.74 -4.49
CA TYR A 245 -27.75 -6.20 -4.53
C TYR A 245 -28.95 -6.70 -5.32
N GLU A 246 -28.76 -7.77 -6.08
CA GLU A 246 -29.82 -8.36 -6.90
C GLU A 246 -30.73 -9.30 -6.10
N SER A 247 -31.92 -9.56 -6.64
CA SER A 247 -32.76 -10.63 -6.10
C SER A 247 -31.99 -11.97 -6.11
N GLY A 248 -32.19 -12.76 -5.06
CA GLY A 248 -31.52 -14.04 -4.85
C GLY A 248 -30.16 -13.96 -4.13
N THR A 249 -29.59 -12.77 -3.93
CA THR A 249 -28.33 -12.60 -3.17
C THR A 249 -28.51 -13.12 -1.73
N PRO A 250 -27.56 -13.92 -1.21
CA PRO A 250 -27.61 -14.41 0.17
C PRO A 250 -27.62 -13.27 1.18
N VAL A 251 -28.45 -13.43 2.21
CA VAL A 251 -28.50 -12.57 3.40
C VAL A 251 -28.16 -13.43 4.59
N GLU A 252 -27.04 -13.19 5.24
CA GLU A 252 -26.57 -14.00 6.37
C GLU A 252 -26.81 -13.26 7.69
N LEU A 253 -27.16 -13.98 8.76
CA LEU A 253 -27.14 -13.42 10.10
C LEU A 253 -25.70 -13.07 10.48
N ALA A 254 -25.48 -11.84 10.93
CA ALA A 254 -24.19 -11.40 11.45
C ALA A 254 -24.35 -11.19 12.96
N PRO A 255 -24.30 -12.28 13.76
CA PRO A 255 -24.57 -12.16 15.17
C PRO A 255 -23.47 -11.31 15.78
N LEU A 256 -23.92 -10.27 16.48
CA LEU A 256 -23.02 -9.51 17.30
C LEU A 256 -22.96 -10.17 18.64
N ASN A 257 -21.76 -10.18 19.20
CA ASN A 257 -21.57 -10.05 20.62
C ASN A 257 -22.19 -8.68 20.98
N GLN A 258 -23.53 -8.61 20.97
CA GLN A 258 -24.27 -7.79 21.89
C GLN A 258 -23.85 -8.41 23.19
N SER A 259 -22.71 -7.93 23.69
CA SER A 259 -22.34 -8.25 25.02
C SER A 259 -23.60 -8.02 25.83
N THR A 260 -23.93 -8.95 26.71
CA THR A 260 -25.00 -8.80 27.70
C THR A 260 -24.67 -7.68 28.69
N ASP A 261 -23.95 -6.69 28.20
CA ASP A 261 -23.44 -5.48 28.76
C ASP A 261 -24.60 -4.53 28.86
N GLY A 262 -24.60 -3.81 29.95
CA GLY A 262 -25.65 -2.86 30.23
C GLY A 262 -25.84 -1.88 29.07
N SER A 263 -27.10 -1.63 28.74
CA SER A 263 -27.50 -0.51 27.89
C SER A 263 -28.57 0.31 28.59
N THR A 264 -28.40 1.62 28.57
CA THR A 264 -29.32 2.58 29.17
C THR A 264 -29.27 3.91 28.40
N LYS A 265 -30.01 4.92 28.84
CA LYS A 265 -29.96 6.27 28.24
C LYS A 265 -29.81 7.33 29.30
N LEU A 266 -29.22 8.46 28.91
CA LEU A 266 -29.10 9.64 29.76
C LEU A 266 -30.46 10.26 30.07
N GLN A 267 -30.73 10.49 31.36
CA GLN A 267 -31.93 11.19 31.82
C GLN A 267 -31.83 12.71 31.59
N GLN A 268 -30.62 13.25 31.56
CA GLN A 268 -30.31 14.67 31.42
C GLN A 268 -29.06 14.87 30.56
N PRO A 269 -28.86 16.07 29.97
CA PRO A 269 -27.61 16.40 29.29
C PRO A 269 -26.42 16.30 30.25
N LEU A 270 -25.27 15.86 29.74
CA LEU A 270 -24.01 15.80 30.47
C LEU A 270 -23.08 16.90 29.95
N THR A 271 -22.54 17.74 30.83
CA THR A 271 -21.52 18.74 30.47
C THR A 271 -20.12 18.10 30.48
N GLN A 272 -19.13 18.71 29.82
CA GLN A 272 -17.76 18.16 29.72
C GLN A 272 -17.07 17.95 31.09
N ASP A 273 -17.41 18.76 32.10
CA ASP A 273 -16.80 18.71 33.44
C ASP A 273 -17.62 17.88 34.45
N ALA A 274 -18.75 17.32 34.03
CA ALA A 274 -19.62 16.57 34.94
C ALA A 274 -18.97 15.26 35.40
N GLN A 275 -19.02 15.00 36.72
CA GLN A 275 -18.53 13.76 37.34
C GLN A 275 -19.66 12.80 37.70
N VAL A 276 -20.92 13.21 37.52
CA VAL A 276 -22.11 12.41 37.84
C VAL A 276 -22.97 12.27 36.60
N LEU A 277 -23.29 11.02 36.27
CA LEU A 277 -24.11 10.59 35.16
C LEU A 277 -25.49 10.16 35.67
N LYS A 278 -26.58 10.69 35.11
CA LYS A 278 -27.94 10.18 35.42
C LYS A 278 -28.50 9.35 34.28
N VAL A 279 -28.90 8.11 34.58
CA VAL A 279 -29.32 7.10 33.60
C VAL A 279 -30.70 6.52 33.89
N LEU A 280 -31.41 6.03 32.87
CA LEU A 280 -32.78 5.47 33.02
C LEU A 280 -32.86 4.18 33.86
N GLY A 281 -31.73 3.49 34.02
CA GLY A 281 -31.63 2.25 34.77
C GLY A 281 -30.27 1.60 34.58
N ASP A 282 -30.03 0.55 35.34
CA ASP A 282 -28.73 -0.10 35.52
C ASP A 282 -28.74 -1.60 35.21
N ARG A 283 -29.81 -2.07 34.56
CA ARG A 283 -29.97 -3.47 34.21
C ARG A 283 -28.84 -3.91 33.28
N TYR A 284 -28.28 -5.09 33.59
CA TYR A 284 -27.19 -5.72 32.85
C TYR A 284 -25.81 -5.03 32.94
N PHE A 285 -25.68 -3.95 33.73
CA PHE A 285 -24.37 -3.39 34.08
C PHE A 285 -23.74 -4.14 35.28
N PRO A 286 -22.39 -4.23 35.37
CA PRO A 286 -21.70 -4.93 36.46
C PRO A 286 -22.06 -4.38 37.84
N LEU A 287 -22.17 -5.26 38.85
CA LEU A 287 -22.46 -4.91 40.25
C LEU A 287 -21.16 -4.97 41.06
N GLY A 288 -20.76 -3.86 41.68
CA GLY A 288 -19.66 -3.81 42.67
C GLY A 288 -18.38 -3.14 42.16
N GLU A 289 -17.74 -3.70 41.13
CA GLU A 289 -16.47 -3.17 40.59
C GLU A 289 -16.68 -1.98 39.65
N SER A 290 -15.61 -1.20 39.43
CA SER A 290 -15.63 -0.14 38.43
C SER A 290 -15.64 -0.74 37.03
N PHE A 291 -16.42 -0.18 36.11
CA PHE A 291 -16.50 -0.68 34.74
C PHE A 291 -16.57 0.47 33.73
N LEU A 292 -16.08 0.18 32.54
CA LEU A 292 -16.06 1.13 31.45
C LEU A 292 -17.40 1.15 30.70
N ILE A 293 -17.84 2.36 30.38
CA ILE A 293 -18.99 2.66 29.53
C ILE A 293 -18.56 3.56 28.38
N LYS A 294 -19.34 3.57 27.32
CA LYS A 294 -19.19 4.45 26.17
C LYS A 294 -20.47 5.24 25.94
N ILE A 295 -20.27 6.53 25.66
CA ILE A 295 -21.31 7.45 25.22
C ILE A 295 -20.77 8.14 23.98
N ASP A 296 -21.46 8.00 22.85
CA ASP A 296 -21.00 8.50 21.54
C ASP A 296 -19.58 8.01 21.21
N ASN A 297 -18.56 8.87 21.29
CA ASN A 297 -17.14 8.54 21.05
C ASN A 297 -16.28 8.63 22.32
N GLU A 298 -16.89 8.87 23.48
CA GLU A 298 -16.17 8.97 24.74
C GLU A 298 -16.27 7.68 25.55
N ILE A 299 -15.15 7.28 26.16
CA ILE A 299 -15.09 6.18 27.13
C ILE A 299 -14.94 6.76 28.54
N LEU A 300 -15.78 6.29 29.45
CA LEU A 300 -15.85 6.70 30.84
C LEU A 300 -15.72 5.48 31.75
N ASN A 301 -15.08 5.62 32.90
CA ASN A 301 -15.09 4.60 33.95
C ASN A 301 -16.14 4.96 34.99
N VAL A 302 -17.08 4.07 35.25
CA VAL A 302 -18.05 4.18 36.34
C VAL A 302 -17.37 3.70 37.62
N THR A 303 -17.09 4.62 38.55
CA THR A 303 -16.36 4.32 39.79
C THR A 303 -17.28 3.99 40.95
N SER A 304 -18.52 4.46 40.91
CA SER A 304 -19.58 4.08 41.84
C SER A 304 -20.95 4.29 41.22
N ARG A 305 -21.96 3.53 41.65
CA ARG A 305 -23.32 3.64 41.12
C ARG A 305 -24.42 3.38 42.13
N ASN A 306 -25.55 4.06 41.93
CA ASN A 306 -26.87 3.61 42.35
C ASN A 306 -27.75 3.28 41.12
N ALA A 307 -29.04 3.04 41.30
CA ALA A 307 -29.94 2.61 40.22
C ALA A 307 -30.05 3.63 39.06
N THR A 308 -29.88 4.92 39.32
CA THR A 308 -30.09 6.00 38.32
C THR A 308 -29.02 7.07 38.28
N GLU A 309 -28.08 7.09 39.23
CA GLU A 309 -26.98 8.07 39.30
C GLU A 309 -25.64 7.37 39.52
N TRP A 310 -24.68 7.64 38.64
CA TRP A 310 -23.37 7.00 38.60
C TRP A 310 -22.27 8.05 38.66
N THR A 311 -21.24 7.81 39.46
CA THR A 311 -20.03 8.62 39.48
C THR A 311 -19.07 8.11 38.42
N VAL A 312 -18.51 9.02 37.62
CA VAL A 312 -17.70 8.67 36.46
C VAL A 312 -16.37 9.41 36.43
N GLN A 313 -15.35 8.72 35.95
CA GLN A 313 -14.10 9.30 35.44
C GLN A 313 -14.18 9.33 33.91
N ARG A 314 -13.78 10.46 33.31
CA ARG A 314 -14.06 10.77 31.91
C ARG A 314 -12.82 10.77 31.03
N GLY A 315 -13.01 10.62 29.72
CA GLY A 315 -11.94 10.74 28.73
C GLY A 315 -10.84 9.69 28.89
N LEU A 316 -11.23 8.42 28.99
CA LEU A 316 -10.28 7.31 29.13
C LEU A 316 -9.92 6.69 27.78
N LEU A 317 -8.84 5.90 27.75
CA LEU A 317 -8.36 5.18 26.56
C LEU A 317 -8.26 6.10 25.32
N ASP A 318 -7.56 7.23 25.48
CA ASP A 318 -7.33 8.27 24.47
C ASP A 318 -8.57 9.05 23.99
N THR A 319 -9.71 8.89 24.65
CA THR A 319 -10.88 9.75 24.43
C THR A 319 -10.80 11.05 25.23
N LYS A 320 -11.61 12.06 24.89
CA LYS A 320 -11.65 13.35 25.60
C LYS A 320 -13.05 13.61 26.14
N PRO A 321 -13.19 14.25 27.33
CA PRO A 321 -14.51 14.62 27.86
C PRO A 321 -15.28 15.54 26.89
N ALA A 322 -16.51 15.18 26.56
CA ALA A 322 -17.38 15.90 25.64
C ALA A 322 -18.79 16.15 26.23
N PRO A 323 -19.54 17.16 25.79
CA PRO A 323 -20.94 17.29 26.18
C PRO A 323 -21.81 16.23 25.48
N HIS A 324 -22.78 15.65 26.20
CA HIS A 324 -23.75 14.69 25.66
C HIS A 324 -25.19 15.14 25.88
N VAL A 325 -26.06 14.85 24.92
CA VAL A 325 -27.47 15.26 24.99
C VAL A 325 -28.31 14.31 25.86
N LYS A 326 -29.44 14.81 26.37
CA LYS A 326 -30.45 13.96 27.01
C LYS A 326 -30.88 12.86 26.04
N GLY A 327 -30.99 11.63 26.54
CA GLY A 327 -31.39 10.46 25.76
C GLY A 327 -30.27 9.80 24.98
N ALA A 328 -29.03 10.32 25.04
CA ALA A 328 -27.87 9.63 24.48
C ALA A 328 -27.73 8.23 25.06
N THR A 329 -27.37 7.27 24.20
CA THR A 329 -27.24 5.87 24.59
C THR A 329 -25.94 5.67 25.37
N VAL A 330 -26.06 5.02 26.52
CA VAL A 330 -24.93 4.58 27.33
C VAL A 330 -24.84 3.08 27.19
N VAL A 331 -23.69 2.59 26.74
CA VAL A 331 -23.41 1.15 26.63
C VAL A 331 -22.19 0.81 27.44
N GLN A 332 -22.17 -0.33 28.11
CA GLN A 332 -20.91 -0.85 28.65
C GLN A 332 -19.98 -1.23 27.48
N VAL A 333 -18.68 -1.00 27.67
CA VAL A 333 -17.70 -1.31 26.62
C VAL A 333 -17.35 -2.79 26.62
N PRO A 334 -16.89 -3.34 25.49
CA PRO A 334 -16.42 -4.72 25.42
C PRO A 334 -15.32 -5.04 26.44
N GLU A 335 -15.33 -6.29 26.94
CA GLU A 335 -14.43 -6.79 27.97
C GLU A 335 -12.93 -6.61 27.66
N TYR A 336 -12.52 -6.64 26.39
CA TYR A 336 -11.12 -6.41 26.03
C TYR A 336 -10.64 -4.96 26.30
N LEU A 337 -11.53 -3.96 26.20
CA LEU A 337 -11.20 -2.58 26.57
C LEU A 337 -11.15 -2.41 28.08
N GLN A 338 -12.01 -3.15 28.81
CA GLN A 338 -11.93 -3.23 30.27
C GLN A 338 -10.57 -3.81 30.69
N ALA A 339 -10.15 -4.93 30.11
CA ALA A 339 -8.86 -5.55 30.38
C ALA A 339 -7.66 -4.64 30.04
N LEU A 340 -7.75 -3.85 28.95
CA LEU A 340 -6.72 -2.88 28.61
C LEU A 340 -6.60 -1.77 29.67
N TYR A 341 -7.73 -1.26 30.16
CA TYR A 341 -7.76 -0.27 31.23
C TYR A 341 -7.24 -0.85 32.54
N ASP A 342 -7.66 -2.06 32.92
CA ASP A 342 -7.18 -2.73 34.12
C ASP A 342 -5.68 -3.02 34.03
N TYR A 343 -5.17 -3.41 32.85
CA TYR A 343 -3.74 -3.58 32.61
C TYR A 343 -2.98 -2.26 32.75
N GLN A 344 -3.49 -1.15 32.18
CA GLN A 344 -2.89 0.17 32.37
C GLN A 344 -2.84 0.54 33.85
N MET A 345 -3.93 0.32 34.60
CA MET A 345 -3.99 0.57 36.04
C MET A 345 -2.97 -0.29 36.82
N ILE A 346 -2.83 -1.58 36.47
CA ILE A 346 -1.84 -2.47 37.09
C ILE A 346 -0.42 -2.06 36.71
N ALA A 347 -0.17 -1.68 35.46
CA ALA A 347 1.12 -1.20 35.01
C ALA A 347 1.49 0.10 35.75
N ASP A 348 0.59 1.07 35.80
CA ASP A 348 0.83 2.36 36.47
C ASP A 348 1.01 2.21 37.99
N ALA A 349 0.32 1.24 38.61
CA ALA A 349 0.45 0.95 40.04
C ALA A 349 1.63 0.00 40.38
N SER A 350 2.23 -0.65 39.39
CA SER A 350 3.30 -1.62 39.61
C SER A 350 4.61 -0.91 39.96
N PRO A 351 5.23 -1.19 41.13
CA PRO A 351 6.56 -0.68 41.45
C PRO A 351 7.66 -1.28 40.55
N PHE A 352 7.32 -2.27 39.72
CA PHE A 352 8.19 -2.92 38.76
C PHE A 352 7.81 -2.61 37.30
N ALA A 353 6.80 -1.76 37.06
CA ALA A 353 6.59 -1.24 35.72
C ALA A 353 7.83 -0.43 35.36
N LYS A 354 8.59 -0.97 34.41
CA LYS A 354 9.69 -0.26 33.81
C LYS A 354 9.05 0.99 33.18
N PRO A 355 9.38 2.22 33.63
CA PRO A 355 8.87 3.40 32.95
C PRO A 355 9.19 3.24 31.48
N VAL A 356 8.24 3.57 30.61
CA VAL A 356 8.50 3.59 29.16
C VAL A 356 9.78 4.41 29.02
N PRO A 357 10.89 3.80 28.55
CA PRO A 357 12.15 4.51 28.51
C PRO A 357 11.90 5.77 27.70
N ASP A 358 12.30 6.93 28.25
CA ASP A 358 12.15 8.19 27.55
C ASP A 358 12.67 7.98 26.14
N LYS A 359 11.80 8.16 25.15
CA LYS A 359 12.19 8.04 23.77
C LYS A 359 13.17 9.18 23.52
N VAL A 360 14.47 8.86 23.50
CA VAL A 360 15.51 9.85 23.24
C VAL A 360 15.40 10.25 21.78
N TYR A 361 14.87 11.44 21.54
CA TYR A 361 14.83 12.06 20.23
C TYR A 361 16.19 12.71 19.99
N GLN A 362 16.94 12.18 19.02
CA GLN A 362 18.21 12.75 18.58
C GLN A 362 18.02 13.28 17.16
N LEU A 363 17.92 14.60 17.03
CA LEU A 363 17.81 15.28 15.76
C LEU A 363 19.01 14.94 14.90
N GLU A 364 18.74 14.46 13.69
CA GLU A 364 19.75 14.09 12.72
C GLU A 364 19.39 14.72 11.36
N LEU A 365 20.40 15.25 10.67
CA LEU A 365 20.30 15.66 9.27
C LEU A 365 21.19 14.72 8.45
N ARG A 366 20.54 13.84 7.69
CA ARG A 366 21.24 12.88 6.82
C ARG A 366 21.90 13.59 5.64
N ASP A 367 22.76 12.88 4.94
CA ASP A 367 23.42 13.42 3.75
C ASP A 367 22.40 13.83 2.68
N ILE A 368 22.60 15.01 2.11
CA ILE A 368 21.68 15.64 1.14
C ILE A 368 22.09 15.27 -0.29
N GLY A 369 23.35 14.88 -0.50
CA GLY A 369 23.91 14.63 -1.82
C GLY A 369 24.05 15.90 -2.66
N LYS A 370 24.71 15.77 -3.81
CA LYS A 370 24.86 16.86 -4.79
C LYS A 370 23.51 17.16 -5.44
N GLN A 371 23.19 18.44 -5.58
CA GLN A 371 21.99 18.91 -6.26
C GLN A 371 22.35 19.63 -7.55
N THR A 372 21.57 19.41 -8.62
CA THR A 372 21.77 20.09 -9.90
C THR A 372 20.49 20.82 -10.29
N VAL A 373 20.61 22.10 -10.61
CA VAL A 373 19.49 22.94 -11.06
C VAL A 373 19.88 23.53 -12.42
N VAL A 374 18.95 23.49 -13.36
CA VAL A 374 19.14 24.02 -14.72
C VAL A 374 18.39 25.34 -14.84
N ARG A 375 18.92 26.32 -15.59
CA ARG A 375 18.25 27.60 -15.81
C ARG A 375 16.82 27.43 -16.29
N GLY A 376 15.90 28.14 -15.65
CA GLY A 376 14.46 28.06 -15.88
C GLY A 376 13.72 27.11 -14.94
N ASN A 377 14.43 26.25 -14.19
CA ASN A 377 13.85 25.38 -13.18
C ASN A 377 14.07 25.93 -11.76
N THR A 378 13.26 25.47 -10.81
CA THR A 378 13.35 25.80 -9.39
C THR A 378 13.78 24.59 -8.57
N LEU A 379 14.48 24.82 -7.47
CA LEU A 379 14.73 23.81 -6.43
C LEU A 379 13.62 23.86 -5.37
N ASP A 380 13.02 22.71 -5.07
CA ASP A 380 12.18 22.50 -3.88
C ASP A 380 12.63 21.19 -3.19
N LEU A 381 13.60 21.31 -2.29
CA LEU A 381 14.30 20.17 -1.69
C LEU A 381 13.81 19.94 -0.26
N SER A 382 13.20 18.79 0.01
CA SER A 382 12.88 18.36 1.37
C SER A 382 14.14 17.89 2.08
N LEU A 383 14.39 18.39 3.29
CA LEU A 383 15.57 18.02 4.06
C LEU A 383 15.35 16.66 4.76
N PRO A 384 16.31 15.73 4.69
CA PRO A 384 16.18 14.40 5.28
C PRO A 384 16.46 14.43 6.79
N LEU A 385 15.56 15.09 7.53
CA LEU A 385 15.62 15.18 8.99
C LEU A 385 15.01 13.93 9.63
N SER A 386 15.69 13.36 10.63
CA SER A 386 15.20 12.26 11.46
C SER A 386 15.35 12.56 12.95
N GLY A 387 14.69 11.76 13.80
CA GLY A 387 14.77 11.89 15.25
C GLY A 387 14.13 13.16 15.82
N ILE A 388 13.17 13.74 15.11
CA ILE A 388 12.40 14.91 15.53
C ILE A 388 11.55 14.57 16.75
N ASN A 389 11.62 15.38 17.80
CA ASN A 389 10.77 15.26 18.97
C ASN A 389 9.37 15.86 18.69
N PRO A 390 8.29 15.07 18.66
CA PRO A 390 6.94 15.57 18.40
C PRO A 390 6.36 16.40 19.55
N SER A 391 6.94 16.33 20.75
CA SER A 391 6.48 17.13 21.90
C SER A 391 7.04 18.56 21.90
N GLN A 392 7.93 18.91 20.98
CA GLN A 392 8.50 20.24 20.82
C GLN A 392 8.03 20.90 19.51
N ALA A 393 8.25 22.21 19.38
CA ALA A 393 8.03 22.90 18.11
C ALA A 393 8.86 22.25 16.99
N ALA A 394 8.35 22.29 15.75
CA ALA A 394 9.05 21.73 14.59
C ALA A 394 10.45 22.36 14.43
N PRO A 395 11.45 21.59 13.92
CA PRO A 395 12.81 22.10 13.76
C PRO A 395 12.86 23.39 12.93
N LYS A 396 13.56 24.40 13.44
CA LYS A 396 13.84 25.64 12.70
C LYS A 396 15.02 25.39 11.79
N VAL A 397 14.81 25.57 10.48
CA VAL A 397 15.85 25.40 9.47
C VAL A 397 16.39 26.77 9.06
N THR A 398 17.71 26.88 8.95
CA THR A 398 18.41 28.03 8.37
C THR A 398 19.34 27.56 7.25
N VAL A 399 19.60 28.45 6.30
CA VAL A 399 20.54 28.22 5.20
C VAL A 399 21.59 29.32 5.19
N LYS A 400 22.85 28.91 4.98
CA LYS A 400 23.98 29.78 4.70
C LYS A 400 24.58 29.39 3.35
N SER A 401 24.56 30.32 2.40
CA SER A 401 25.15 30.14 1.08
C SER A 401 25.43 31.49 0.43
N ASP A 402 26.37 31.52 -0.51
CA ASP A 402 26.61 32.65 -1.40
C ASP A 402 25.61 32.68 -2.59
N LEU A 403 24.72 31.69 -2.68
CA LEU A 403 23.69 31.60 -3.71
C LEU A 403 22.55 32.60 -3.43
N PRO A 404 22.35 33.64 -4.26
CA PRO A 404 21.34 34.65 -3.99
C PRO A 404 19.91 34.07 -4.07
N GLY A 405 19.07 34.42 -3.10
CA GLY A 405 17.64 34.10 -3.10
C GLY A 405 17.29 32.68 -2.66
N ILE A 406 18.26 31.87 -2.21
CA ILE A 406 17.94 30.58 -1.58
C ILE A 406 17.33 30.80 -0.19
N VAL A 407 16.22 30.11 0.10
CA VAL A 407 15.49 30.27 1.35
C VAL A 407 15.16 28.91 1.96
N ALA A 408 15.12 28.85 3.28
CA ALA A 408 14.62 27.70 4.02
C ALA A 408 13.22 28.01 4.57
N GLN A 409 12.21 27.26 4.16
CA GLN A 409 10.83 27.44 4.61
C GLN A 409 10.14 26.09 4.80
N ALA A 410 9.40 25.94 5.90
CA ALA A 410 8.60 24.74 6.20
C ALA A 410 9.38 23.40 6.10
N GLY A 411 10.64 23.38 6.54
CA GLY A 411 11.49 22.17 6.50
C GLY A 411 12.07 21.83 5.12
N LYS A 412 11.86 22.71 4.13
CA LYS A 412 12.41 22.60 2.78
C LYS A 412 13.40 23.71 2.48
N LEU A 413 14.26 23.45 1.52
CA LEU A 413 15.13 24.42 0.88
C LEU A 413 14.57 24.75 -0.50
N GLN A 414 14.29 26.03 -0.73
CA GLN A 414 13.68 26.53 -1.95
C GLN A 414 14.59 27.54 -2.63
N TRP A 415 14.69 27.43 -3.95
CA TRP A 415 15.46 28.37 -4.74
C TRP A 415 14.88 28.53 -6.15
N ALA A 416 14.66 29.78 -6.54
CA ALA A 416 14.33 30.15 -7.91
C ALA A 416 15.47 31.03 -8.46
N PRO A 417 16.30 30.50 -9.38
CA PRO A 417 17.41 31.25 -9.95
C PRO A 417 16.92 32.52 -10.64
N ALA A 418 17.54 33.66 -10.35
CA ALA A 418 17.32 34.89 -11.13
C ALA A 418 17.79 34.70 -12.58
N LYS A 419 17.22 35.47 -13.50
CA LYS A 419 17.53 35.36 -14.94
C LYS A 419 19.03 35.56 -15.21
N GLU A 420 19.68 36.44 -14.45
CA GLU A 420 21.09 36.80 -14.57
C GLU A 420 22.02 35.95 -13.67
N GLN A 421 21.49 34.91 -13.01
CA GLN A 421 22.30 34.03 -12.16
C GLN A 421 23.44 33.41 -12.97
N LYS A 422 24.68 33.52 -12.46
CA LYS A 422 25.84 32.90 -13.08
C LYS A 422 25.81 31.39 -12.89
N VAL A 423 26.18 30.65 -13.93
CA VAL A 423 26.41 29.20 -13.82
C VAL A 423 27.61 28.93 -12.92
N GLY A 424 27.59 27.80 -12.20
CA GLY A 424 28.66 27.46 -11.29
C GLY A 424 28.22 26.53 -10.16
N ARG A 425 29.16 26.28 -9.25
CA ARG A 425 28.97 25.45 -8.08
C ARG A 425 28.90 26.32 -6.84
N TYR A 426 27.84 26.12 -6.07
CA TYR A 426 27.53 26.92 -4.89
C TYR A 426 27.52 26.02 -3.67
N PRO A 427 28.45 26.22 -2.71
CA PRO A 427 28.37 25.53 -1.44
C PRO A 427 27.16 26.05 -0.66
N VAL A 428 26.40 25.12 -0.09
CA VAL A 428 25.24 25.40 0.74
C VAL A 428 25.39 24.66 2.04
N THR A 429 25.28 25.39 3.14
CA THR A 429 25.25 24.82 4.47
C THR A 429 23.87 25.02 5.07
N VAL A 430 23.24 23.93 5.49
CA VAL A 430 21.92 23.92 6.11
C VAL A 430 22.07 23.50 7.56
N SER A 431 21.45 24.27 8.45
CA SER A 431 21.39 24.00 9.87
C SER A 431 19.93 23.81 10.30
N ALA A 432 19.67 22.77 11.09
CA ALA A 432 18.37 22.50 11.68
C ALA A 432 18.50 22.45 13.21
N THR A 433 17.65 23.22 13.89
CA THR A 433 17.65 23.34 15.35
C THR A 433 16.29 22.98 15.92
N GLN A 434 16.24 22.09 16.92
CA GLN A 434 15.03 21.77 17.68
C GLN A 434 15.37 21.69 19.18
N GLY A 435 14.77 22.58 19.98
CA GLY A 435 15.18 22.74 21.38
C GLY A 435 16.67 23.10 21.48
N ASP A 436 17.43 22.31 22.23
CA ASP A 436 18.87 22.49 22.43
C ASP A 436 19.73 21.75 21.39
N GLN A 437 19.12 20.95 20.51
CA GLN A 437 19.85 20.18 19.50
C GLN A 437 19.98 20.98 18.20
N THR A 438 21.19 21.04 17.65
CA THR A 438 21.48 21.63 16.33
C THR A 438 22.33 20.69 15.51
N VAL A 439 21.93 20.44 14.26
CA VAL A 439 22.67 19.65 13.29
C VAL A 439 22.91 20.46 12.01
N GLU A 440 24.05 20.23 11.38
CA GLU A 440 24.47 20.98 10.19
C GLU A 440 25.04 20.04 9.12
N LYS A 441 24.71 20.32 7.86
CA LYS A 441 25.27 19.63 6.69
C LYS A 441 25.57 20.63 5.59
N SER A 442 26.72 20.41 4.94
CA SER A 442 27.13 21.13 3.74
C SER A 442 27.02 20.22 2.53
N PHE A 443 26.52 20.77 1.43
CA PHE A 443 26.46 20.12 0.14
C PHE A 443 26.64 21.16 -0.97
N GLU A 444 26.69 20.72 -2.22
CA GLU A 444 26.88 21.60 -3.38
C GLU A 444 25.61 21.63 -4.25
N ILE A 445 25.19 22.84 -4.62
CA ILE A 445 24.25 23.05 -5.71
C ILE A 445 25.06 23.44 -6.95
N GLU A 446 25.00 22.62 -7.99
CA GLU A 446 25.53 22.95 -9.31
C GLU A 446 24.42 23.57 -10.16
N PHE A 447 24.58 24.84 -10.51
CA PHE A 447 23.67 25.56 -11.40
C PHE A 447 24.21 25.58 -12.82
N LEU A 448 23.44 25.01 -13.74
CA LEU A 448 23.81 24.82 -15.14
C LEU A 448 22.95 25.69 -16.06
N GLU A 449 23.50 26.02 -17.23
CA GLU A 449 22.73 26.62 -18.31
C GLU A 449 21.75 25.59 -18.90
N LYS A 450 20.68 26.07 -19.52
CA LYS A 450 19.75 25.16 -20.21
C LYS A 450 20.43 24.55 -21.43
N ASN A 451 20.46 23.22 -21.48
CA ASN A 451 20.97 22.45 -22.61
C ASN A 451 20.09 22.62 -23.87
N THR A 452 20.72 22.72 -25.04
CA THR A 452 20.12 22.90 -26.36
C THR A 452 20.45 21.71 -27.24
N ALA A 453 19.43 21.08 -27.83
CA ALA A 453 19.67 19.90 -28.67
C ALA A 453 20.59 20.23 -29.88
N PRO A 454 21.50 19.32 -30.25
CA PRO A 454 22.35 19.47 -31.42
C PRO A 454 21.52 19.59 -32.71
N GLN A 455 22.02 20.36 -33.66
CA GLN A 455 21.41 20.57 -34.96
C GLN A 455 22.10 19.70 -36.03
N LEU A 456 21.36 18.79 -36.64
CA LEU A 456 21.82 18.00 -37.79
C LEU A 456 21.85 18.87 -39.05
N GLU A 457 22.94 18.79 -39.82
CA GLU A 457 23.01 19.38 -41.16
C GLU A 457 22.14 18.55 -42.13
N THR A 458 21.33 19.23 -42.94
CA THR A 458 20.40 18.53 -43.84
C THR A 458 21.14 17.69 -44.87
N VAL A 459 20.99 16.37 -44.77
CA VAL A 459 21.44 15.42 -45.78
C VAL A 459 20.39 15.24 -46.88
N ALA A 460 20.78 15.41 -48.15
CA ALA A 460 19.94 15.13 -49.32
C ALA A 460 19.74 13.61 -49.53
N SER A 461 18.73 13.22 -50.31
CA SER A 461 18.51 11.80 -50.66
C SER A 461 19.72 11.22 -51.37
N VAL A 462 20.07 9.97 -51.04
CA VAL A 462 21.26 9.30 -51.58
C VAL A 462 20.87 8.00 -52.28
N THR A 463 21.57 7.67 -53.37
CA THR A 463 21.40 6.38 -54.05
C THR A 463 22.50 5.41 -53.60
N ALA A 464 22.11 4.24 -53.11
CA ALA A 464 22.99 3.13 -52.82
C ALA A 464 22.87 2.08 -53.93
N TYR A 465 23.99 1.51 -54.36
CA TYR A 465 23.98 0.46 -55.37
C TYR A 465 24.21 -0.91 -54.73
N GLN A 466 23.48 -1.94 -55.17
CA GLN A 466 23.67 -3.30 -54.69
C GLN A 466 25.14 -3.75 -54.82
N ALA A 467 25.64 -4.43 -53.78
CA ALA A 467 27.03 -4.92 -53.66
C ALA A 467 28.13 -3.85 -53.74
N ARG A 468 27.80 -2.55 -53.71
CA ARG A 468 28.77 -1.45 -53.66
C ARG A 468 28.72 -0.77 -52.28
N PRO A 469 29.88 -0.53 -51.63
CA PRO A 469 29.90 0.20 -50.38
C PRO A 469 29.46 1.66 -50.58
N LEU A 470 28.50 2.08 -49.77
CA LEU A 470 28.11 3.47 -49.53
C LEU A 470 28.80 3.95 -48.24
N SER A 471 29.44 5.11 -48.29
CA SER A 471 29.85 5.87 -47.11
C SER A 471 29.26 7.29 -47.20
N LEU A 472 28.64 7.76 -46.12
CA LEU A 472 27.97 9.03 -46.02
C LEU A 472 28.30 9.68 -44.68
N GLN A 473 28.78 10.91 -44.72
CA GLN A 473 29.13 11.68 -43.53
C GLN A 473 27.93 12.47 -43.02
N VAL A 474 27.37 12.08 -41.87
CA VAL A 474 26.36 12.88 -41.15
C VAL A 474 27.07 13.88 -40.26
N LYS A 475 26.63 15.14 -40.27
CA LYS A 475 27.23 16.22 -39.48
C LYS A 475 26.19 16.84 -38.56
N ALA A 476 26.63 17.23 -37.37
CA ALA A 476 25.82 17.96 -36.41
C ALA A 476 26.64 19.09 -35.78
N LYS A 477 25.97 20.14 -35.33
CA LYS A 477 26.55 21.28 -34.59
C LYS A 477 25.77 21.49 -33.31
N ASP A 478 26.50 21.84 -32.26
CA ASP A 478 25.96 22.17 -30.96
C ASP A 478 26.39 23.60 -30.61
N VAL A 479 25.47 24.38 -30.05
CA VAL A 479 25.68 25.81 -29.74
C VAL A 479 26.04 26.04 -28.27
N ASP A 480 25.95 25.03 -27.43
CA ASP A 480 26.13 25.18 -25.99
C ASP A 480 27.62 25.31 -25.59
N GLU A 481 27.85 26.10 -24.54
CA GLU A 481 29.15 26.27 -23.90
C GLU A 481 29.12 25.78 -22.44
N PRO A 482 30.07 24.93 -22.00
CA PRO A 482 31.18 24.37 -22.77
C PRO A 482 30.74 23.37 -23.84
N ALA A 483 31.55 23.24 -24.90
CA ALA A 483 31.26 22.35 -26.03
C ALA A 483 31.02 20.90 -25.56
N GLN A 484 29.89 20.34 -26.00
CA GLN A 484 29.42 19.03 -25.60
C GLN A 484 29.85 17.96 -26.60
N LYS A 485 29.99 16.71 -26.13
CA LYS A 485 30.30 15.58 -27.02
C LYS A 485 29.04 15.11 -27.71
N LEU A 486 29.10 14.89 -29.01
CA LEU A 486 27.99 14.39 -29.81
C LEU A 486 28.12 12.88 -30.05
N ARG A 487 26.99 12.17 -29.93
CA ARG A 487 26.91 10.74 -30.19
C ARG A 487 25.83 10.44 -31.23
N PHE A 488 26.23 9.80 -32.33
CA PHE A 488 25.35 9.42 -33.42
C PHE A 488 24.83 8.00 -33.26
N GLU A 489 23.57 7.77 -33.63
CA GLU A 489 22.95 6.45 -33.62
C GLU A 489 21.93 6.30 -34.75
N LEU A 490 21.73 5.06 -35.20
CA LEU A 490 20.63 4.69 -36.09
C LEU A 490 19.44 4.29 -35.23
N GLU A 491 18.28 4.88 -35.50
CA GLU A 491 17.03 4.42 -34.88
C GLU A 491 16.55 3.10 -35.50
N ALA A 492 15.54 2.49 -34.87
CA ALA A 492 14.94 1.27 -35.37
C ALA A 492 14.41 1.45 -36.82
N GLY A 493 14.60 0.42 -37.65
CA GLY A 493 14.17 0.44 -39.06
C GLY A 493 15.30 0.65 -40.08
N ALA A 494 16.54 0.84 -39.63
CA ALA A 494 17.70 0.84 -40.53
C ALA A 494 17.84 -0.51 -41.27
N PRO A 495 18.20 -0.52 -42.58
CA PRO A 495 18.43 -1.73 -43.34
C PRO A 495 19.51 -2.64 -42.74
N GLU A 496 19.40 -3.94 -42.99
CA GLU A 496 20.38 -4.91 -42.53
C GLU A 496 21.80 -4.56 -43.04
N GLY A 497 22.77 -4.63 -42.13
CA GLY A 497 24.17 -4.33 -42.41
C GLY A 497 24.52 -2.83 -42.43
N MET A 498 23.54 -1.93 -42.29
CA MET A 498 23.82 -0.49 -42.15
C MET A 498 24.37 -0.17 -40.76
N ARG A 499 25.40 0.67 -40.70
CA ARG A 499 26.08 1.07 -39.45
C ARG A 499 26.39 2.56 -39.46
N ILE A 500 26.45 3.17 -38.29
CA ILE A 500 26.96 4.54 -38.12
C ILE A 500 28.05 4.54 -37.05
N ASN A 501 29.14 5.25 -37.30
CA ASN A 501 30.15 5.51 -36.28
C ASN A 501 29.61 6.52 -35.27
N ALA A 502 29.56 6.13 -34.01
CA ALA A 502 28.93 6.92 -32.96
C ALA A 502 29.65 8.24 -32.65
N GLU A 503 30.95 8.35 -32.96
CA GLU A 503 31.74 9.55 -32.66
C GLU A 503 31.88 10.46 -33.90
N THR A 504 32.06 9.86 -35.08
CA THR A 504 32.30 10.63 -36.30
C THR A 504 31.03 10.93 -37.06
N GLY A 505 29.96 10.15 -36.91
CA GLY A 505 28.76 10.26 -37.75
C GLY A 505 28.90 9.65 -39.15
N GLU A 506 29.96 8.87 -39.40
CA GLU A 506 30.14 8.16 -40.68
C GLU A 506 29.17 6.98 -40.78
N LEU A 507 28.19 7.09 -41.68
CA LEU A 507 27.24 6.03 -42.02
C LEU A 507 27.83 5.17 -43.15
N THR A 508 27.88 3.86 -42.92
CA THR A 508 28.36 2.88 -43.90
C THR A 508 27.31 1.81 -44.16
N TRP A 509 27.18 1.43 -45.43
CA TRP A 509 26.29 0.34 -45.82
C TRP A 509 26.73 -0.29 -47.13
N THR A 510 26.63 -1.61 -47.25
CA THR A 510 26.75 -2.32 -48.53
C THR A 510 25.44 -3.08 -48.73
N PRO A 511 24.50 -2.57 -49.56
CA PRO A 511 23.25 -3.27 -49.82
C PRO A 511 23.55 -4.66 -50.39
N SER A 512 22.83 -5.69 -49.93
CA SER A 512 23.01 -7.04 -50.47
C SER A 512 22.56 -7.12 -51.93
N VAL A 513 23.05 -8.13 -52.66
CA VAL A 513 22.59 -8.41 -54.04
C VAL A 513 21.10 -8.75 -54.13
N SER A 514 20.46 -9.07 -53.01
CA SER A 514 19.03 -9.38 -52.89
C SER A 514 18.23 -8.25 -52.26
N ALA A 515 18.83 -7.08 -51.99
CA ALA A 515 18.12 -5.93 -51.44
C ALA A 515 17.05 -5.44 -52.43
N GLU A 516 15.85 -5.15 -51.94
CA GLU A 516 14.77 -4.65 -52.80
C GLU A 516 15.13 -3.28 -53.39
N LEU A 517 14.81 -3.06 -54.67
CA LEU A 517 15.07 -1.81 -55.37
C LEU A 517 14.01 -0.76 -55.01
N LYS A 518 14.15 -0.16 -53.83
CA LYS A 518 13.19 0.82 -53.28
C LYS A 518 13.90 1.88 -52.44
N GLU A 519 13.13 2.87 -52.00
CA GLU A 519 13.57 3.82 -50.98
C GLU A 519 13.49 3.19 -49.59
N TYR A 520 14.60 3.30 -48.85
CA TYR A 520 14.73 2.94 -47.46
C TYR A 520 14.78 4.21 -46.60
N PRO A 521 13.79 4.42 -45.71
CA PRO A 521 13.83 5.52 -44.76
C PRO A 521 14.79 5.20 -43.62
N VAL A 522 15.88 5.96 -43.49
CA VAL A 522 16.88 5.79 -42.43
C VAL A 522 16.80 6.97 -41.49
N THR A 523 16.51 6.76 -40.21
CA THR A 523 16.54 7.84 -39.23
C THR A 523 17.85 7.83 -38.45
N VAL A 524 18.59 8.93 -38.52
CA VAL A 524 19.81 9.16 -37.73
C VAL A 524 19.47 10.10 -36.60
N LYS A 525 19.84 9.72 -35.38
CA LYS A 525 19.71 10.54 -34.19
C LYS A 525 21.09 10.94 -33.68
N VAL A 526 21.21 12.19 -33.22
CA VAL A 526 22.40 12.70 -32.53
C VAL A 526 21.99 13.18 -31.15
N THR A 527 22.76 12.77 -30.13
CA THR A 527 22.54 13.11 -28.74
C THR A 527 23.78 13.81 -28.20
N ASP A 528 23.61 14.91 -27.49
CA ASP A 528 24.70 15.61 -26.82
C ASP A 528 25.04 14.99 -25.45
N SER A 529 26.10 15.50 -24.82
CA SER A 529 26.53 15.08 -23.47
C SER A 529 26.12 16.07 -22.37
N GLY A 530 25.17 16.97 -22.66
CA GLY A 530 24.66 17.94 -21.70
C GLY A 530 23.85 17.28 -20.59
N ILE A 531 23.47 18.06 -19.58
CA ILE A 531 22.69 17.57 -18.44
C ILE A 531 21.42 18.43 -18.29
N PRO A 532 20.22 17.87 -18.52
CA PRO A 532 19.97 16.56 -19.11
C PRO A 532 20.40 16.52 -20.59
N ALA A 533 20.75 15.34 -21.09
CA ALA A 533 21.15 15.18 -22.49
C ALA A 533 19.97 15.50 -23.42
N ALA A 534 20.23 16.25 -24.49
CA ALA A 534 19.25 16.55 -25.51
C ALA A 534 19.61 15.87 -26.83
N SER A 535 18.62 15.70 -27.70
CA SER A 535 18.80 14.97 -28.95
C SER A 535 17.94 15.51 -30.06
N ASN A 536 18.37 15.25 -31.30
CA ASN A 536 17.65 15.60 -32.51
C ASN A 536 17.80 14.45 -33.53
N SER A 537 16.78 14.26 -34.37
CA SER A 537 16.74 13.18 -35.35
C SER A 537 16.46 13.73 -36.75
N GLN A 538 17.13 13.17 -37.76
CA GLN A 538 16.85 13.45 -39.16
C GLN A 538 16.59 12.14 -39.91
N LYS A 539 15.54 12.14 -40.73
CA LYS A 539 15.25 11.08 -41.69
C LYS A 539 16.00 11.33 -43.00
N ILE A 540 16.73 10.32 -43.47
CA ILE A 540 17.49 10.28 -44.71
C ILE A 540 16.84 9.25 -45.63
N ALA A 541 16.50 9.66 -46.86
CA ALA A 541 15.98 8.76 -47.89
C ALA A 541 17.14 8.11 -48.65
N VAL A 542 17.30 6.79 -48.52
CA VAL A 542 18.32 6.02 -49.23
C VAL A 542 17.64 5.14 -50.27
N THR A 543 17.78 5.49 -51.55
CA THR A 543 17.22 4.70 -52.65
C THR A 543 18.20 3.61 -53.07
N VAL A 544 17.76 2.35 -53.08
CA VAL A 544 18.57 1.24 -53.61
C VAL A 544 18.29 1.06 -55.09
N ALA A 545 19.36 1.07 -55.89
CA ALA A 545 19.32 0.83 -57.32
C ALA A 545 20.31 -0.28 -57.73
N LEU A 546 20.09 -0.82 -58.93
CA LEU A 546 21.08 -1.68 -59.58
C LEU A 546 22.24 -0.83 -60.09
N ASP A 547 23.49 -1.31 -59.98
CA ASP A 547 24.63 -0.63 -60.57
C ASP A 547 24.67 -0.86 -62.09
N ASP A 548 23.90 -0.07 -62.85
CA ASP A 548 23.84 -0.20 -64.30
C ASP A 548 25.21 -0.03 -64.97
N ALA A 549 26.16 0.69 -64.37
CA ALA A 549 27.50 0.86 -64.93
C ALA A 549 28.31 -0.44 -64.88
N PHE A 550 28.04 -1.31 -63.90
CA PHE A 550 28.64 -2.64 -63.84
C PHE A 550 28.10 -3.55 -64.96
N PHE A 551 26.83 -3.41 -65.31
CA PHE A 551 26.18 -4.23 -66.35
C PHE A 551 26.27 -3.65 -67.76
N THR A 552 26.76 -2.43 -67.91
CA THR A 552 26.86 -1.72 -69.18
C THR A 552 28.26 -1.86 -69.75
N PHE A 553 28.39 -2.43 -70.95
CA PHE A 553 29.66 -2.76 -71.60
C PHE A 553 29.83 -2.05 -72.93
N LEU A 554 31.07 -1.68 -73.25
CA LEU A 554 31.45 -1.37 -74.63
C LEU A 554 31.53 -2.69 -75.41
N THR A 555 30.65 -2.88 -76.39
CA THR A 555 30.48 -4.16 -77.10
C THR A 555 30.94 -4.17 -78.54
N GLY A 556 31.23 -3.01 -79.11
CA GLY A 556 31.79 -2.89 -80.46
C GLY A 556 32.01 -1.44 -80.83
N SER A 557 32.90 -1.23 -81.79
CA SER A 557 33.06 0.04 -82.50
C SER A 557 33.40 -0.27 -83.96
N ILE A 558 32.97 0.60 -84.87
CA ILE A 558 33.29 0.49 -86.29
C ILE A 558 33.47 1.88 -86.88
N GLU A 559 34.23 1.96 -87.95
CA GLU A 559 34.34 3.13 -88.81
C GLU A 559 33.53 2.89 -90.08
N LEU A 560 32.57 3.77 -90.36
CA LEU A 560 31.72 3.73 -91.54
C LEU A 560 31.76 5.13 -92.20
N ASP A 561 32.20 5.19 -93.46
CA ASP A 561 32.29 6.44 -94.24
C ASP A 561 33.05 7.58 -93.53
N GLY A 562 34.16 7.25 -92.85
CA GLY A 562 34.97 8.21 -92.11
C GLY A 562 34.37 8.70 -90.78
N LYS A 563 33.24 8.13 -90.34
CA LYS A 563 32.62 8.40 -89.03
C LYS A 563 32.69 7.17 -88.15
N ARG A 564 33.10 7.35 -86.90
CA ARG A 564 33.18 6.26 -85.91
C ARG A 564 31.94 6.22 -85.05
N ILE A 565 31.42 5.02 -84.86
CA ILE A 565 30.29 4.72 -83.97
C ILE A 565 30.67 3.59 -83.02
N ALA A 566 30.10 3.59 -81.82
CA ALA A 566 30.30 2.54 -80.83
C ALA A 566 28.95 2.02 -80.32
N TRP A 567 28.92 0.77 -79.86
CA TRP A 567 27.76 0.17 -79.23
C TRP A 567 28.02 -0.13 -77.77
N ILE A 568 27.15 0.42 -76.95
CA ILE A 568 27.09 0.16 -75.54
C ILE A 568 25.90 -0.76 -75.28
N ARG A 569 26.09 -1.80 -74.46
CA ARG A 569 25.04 -2.75 -74.12
C ARG A 569 24.95 -2.95 -72.63
N ASN A 570 23.78 -2.69 -72.05
CA ASN A 570 23.46 -3.14 -70.71
C ASN A 570 23.05 -4.62 -70.80
N ARG A 571 23.85 -5.51 -70.21
CA ARG A 571 23.65 -6.96 -70.25
C ARG A 571 22.55 -7.43 -69.31
N ALA A 572 22.22 -6.66 -68.26
CA ALA A 572 21.12 -6.99 -67.35
C ALA A 572 19.75 -6.73 -67.99
N THR A 573 19.61 -5.61 -68.71
CA THR A 573 18.35 -5.24 -69.39
C THR A 573 18.29 -5.66 -70.86
N ASN A 574 19.40 -6.18 -71.39
CA ASN A 574 19.61 -6.47 -72.81
C ASN A 574 19.45 -5.25 -73.75
N GLN A 575 19.48 -4.03 -73.21
CA GLN A 575 19.37 -2.81 -74.00
C GLN A 575 20.71 -2.50 -74.70
N LYS A 576 20.64 -2.18 -76.00
CA LYS A 576 21.78 -1.78 -76.82
C LYS A 576 21.57 -0.35 -77.31
N ARG A 577 22.61 0.49 -77.20
CA ARG A 577 22.63 1.88 -77.64
C ARG A 577 23.82 2.11 -78.57
N GLU A 578 23.56 2.73 -79.72
CA GLU A 578 24.60 3.29 -80.58
C GLU A 578 24.97 4.68 -80.07
N VAL A 579 26.26 5.00 -80.03
CA VAL A 579 26.78 6.31 -79.64
C VAL A 579 27.83 6.81 -80.62
N LYS A 580 27.90 8.12 -80.77
CA LYS A 580 28.82 8.88 -81.62
C LYS A 580 29.60 9.88 -80.77
N GLU A 581 30.68 10.41 -81.32
CA GLU A 581 31.42 11.50 -80.67
C GLU A 581 30.48 12.71 -80.45
N GLY A 582 30.50 13.25 -79.23
CA GLY A 582 29.58 14.30 -78.76
C GLY A 582 28.35 13.79 -78.01
N ASP A 583 28.00 12.50 -78.09
CA ASP A 583 26.82 11.98 -77.40
C ASP A 583 27.02 11.92 -75.88
N ALA A 584 25.96 12.25 -75.13
CA ALA A 584 25.90 12.08 -73.68
C ALA A 584 25.43 10.67 -73.28
N ILE A 585 26.08 10.10 -72.28
CA ILE A 585 25.84 8.78 -71.72
C ILE A 585 25.69 8.91 -70.21
N ASP A 586 24.48 8.63 -69.73
CA ASP A 586 24.16 8.57 -68.30
C ASP A 586 23.98 7.11 -67.89
N VAL A 587 24.83 6.62 -66.99
CA VAL A 587 24.78 5.24 -66.49
C VAL A 587 25.14 5.23 -65.01
N ALA A 588 24.18 4.82 -64.15
CA ALA A 588 24.31 4.91 -62.70
C ALA A 588 24.65 6.35 -62.24
N ASP A 589 25.76 6.54 -61.53
CA ASP A 589 26.29 7.82 -61.07
C ASP A 589 27.30 8.45 -62.06
N LEU A 590 27.42 7.91 -63.27
CA LEU A 590 28.35 8.40 -64.30
C LEU A 590 27.60 9.23 -65.35
N HIS A 591 27.99 10.49 -65.48
CA HIS A 591 27.56 11.40 -66.53
C HIS A 591 28.73 11.64 -67.48
N ALA A 592 28.70 11.00 -68.64
CA ALA A 592 29.81 10.95 -69.58
C ALA A 592 29.46 11.58 -70.92
N VAL A 593 30.43 12.23 -71.57
CA VAL A 593 30.32 12.67 -72.97
C VAL A 593 31.37 11.94 -73.80
N VAL A 594 30.95 11.33 -74.91
CA VAL A 594 31.89 10.63 -75.81
C VAL A 594 32.79 11.65 -76.50
N LYS A 595 34.11 11.53 -76.34
CA LYS A 595 35.10 12.42 -76.98
C LYS A 595 35.79 11.77 -78.16
N THR A 596 36.19 10.52 -78.03
CA THR A 596 36.92 9.81 -79.09
C THR A 596 36.52 8.36 -79.14
N ILE A 597 36.25 7.85 -80.34
CA ILE A 597 36.00 6.42 -80.56
C ILE A 597 37.18 5.82 -81.35
N THR A 598 37.67 4.65 -80.95
CA THR A 598 38.68 3.86 -81.69
C THR A 598 38.19 2.43 -81.90
N ASP A 599 38.95 1.60 -82.61
CA ASP A 599 38.69 0.16 -82.80
C ASP A 599 38.82 -0.66 -81.50
N LYS A 600 39.55 -0.14 -80.49
CA LYS A 600 39.87 -0.86 -79.25
C LYS A 600 39.29 -0.24 -77.98
N TYR A 601 38.97 1.05 -77.99
CA TYR A 601 38.49 1.77 -76.82
C TYR A 601 37.71 3.03 -77.18
N VAL A 602 36.98 3.56 -76.20
CA VAL A 602 36.35 4.88 -76.25
C VAL A 602 36.94 5.77 -75.16
N VAL A 603 37.16 7.04 -75.46
CA VAL A 603 37.49 8.08 -74.49
C VAL A 603 36.21 8.86 -74.16
N LEU A 604 35.87 8.86 -72.88
CA LEU A 604 34.75 9.59 -72.29
C LEU A 604 35.28 10.76 -71.46
N GLU A 605 34.58 11.88 -71.47
CA GLU A 605 34.79 12.94 -70.50
C GLU A 605 33.76 12.83 -69.38
N ILE A 606 34.25 12.72 -68.15
CA ILE A 606 33.44 12.65 -66.92
C ILE A 606 34.03 13.67 -65.97
N ASP A 607 33.20 14.59 -65.47
CA ASP A 607 33.61 15.70 -64.61
C ASP A 607 34.81 16.49 -65.17
N GLY A 608 34.83 16.70 -66.49
CA GLY A 608 35.88 17.43 -67.20
C GLY A 608 37.22 16.69 -67.32
N LYS A 609 37.29 15.40 -66.98
CA LYS A 609 38.51 14.58 -67.10
C LYS A 609 38.32 13.47 -68.15
N PRO A 610 39.35 13.14 -68.95
CA PRO A 610 39.29 12.04 -69.91
C PRO A 610 39.47 10.68 -69.22
N TRP A 611 38.56 9.75 -69.52
CA TRP A 611 38.55 8.37 -69.06
C TRP A 611 38.47 7.42 -70.25
N MET A 612 39.23 6.34 -70.22
CA MET A 612 39.26 5.31 -71.26
C MET A 612 38.45 4.09 -70.84
N LEU A 613 37.59 3.61 -71.74
CA LEU A 613 36.90 2.33 -71.64
C LEU A 613 37.34 1.43 -72.79
N SER A 614 37.96 0.28 -72.52
CA SER A 614 38.35 -0.65 -73.58
C SER A 614 37.20 -1.55 -74.02
N LEU A 615 37.27 -2.02 -75.26
CA LEU A 615 36.30 -2.94 -75.84
C LEU A 615 36.21 -4.21 -74.98
N GLY A 616 34.99 -4.60 -74.61
CA GLY A 616 34.73 -5.76 -73.75
C GLY A 616 34.68 -5.44 -72.25
N GLU A 617 35.03 -4.23 -71.83
CA GLU A 617 34.95 -3.79 -70.43
C GLU A 617 33.62 -3.12 -70.09
N ASN A 618 33.28 -3.10 -68.80
CA ASN A 618 32.13 -2.38 -68.26
C ASN A 618 32.51 -0.96 -67.81
N PHE A 619 31.51 -0.11 -67.63
CA PHE A 619 31.70 1.29 -67.25
C PHE A 619 32.37 1.47 -65.87
N ARG A 620 32.38 0.47 -64.99
CA ARG A 620 33.16 0.52 -63.73
C ARG A 620 34.65 0.24 -63.91
N SER A 621 35.06 -0.17 -65.10
CA SER A 621 36.47 -0.44 -65.46
C SER A 621 37.14 0.76 -66.13
N LEU A 622 36.47 1.93 -66.16
CA LEU A 622 37.00 3.18 -66.72
C LEU A 622 38.33 3.55 -66.07
N ARG A 623 39.32 3.86 -66.92
CA ARG A 623 40.67 4.27 -66.50
C ARG A 623 40.88 5.76 -66.75
N ASN A 624 41.24 6.51 -65.72
CA ASN A 624 41.53 7.92 -65.87
C ASN A 624 42.84 8.11 -66.66
N LEU A 625 42.78 8.86 -67.76
CA LEU A 625 43.94 9.12 -68.63
C LEU A 625 44.83 10.26 -68.14
N THR A 626 44.37 11.07 -67.19
CA THR A 626 45.20 12.12 -66.55
C THR A 626 46.14 11.59 -65.47
N SER A 627 46.01 10.31 -65.07
CA SER A 627 46.84 9.66 -64.05
C SER A 627 47.90 8.69 -64.59
N VAL A 628 48.14 8.67 -65.90
CA VAL A 628 49.25 7.87 -66.48
C VAL A 628 50.54 8.70 -66.33
N PRO A 629 51.59 8.22 -65.62
CA PRO A 629 52.89 8.86 -65.71
C PRO A 629 53.37 8.70 -67.15
N VAL A 630 53.76 9.81 -67.77
CA VAL A 630 54.53 9.79 -69.02
C VAL A 630 55.81 8.99 -68.71
N LEU A 631 55.84 7.72 -69.12
CA LEU A 631 57.09 6.97 -69.25
C LEU A 631 57.80 7.59 -70.46
N ASN A 632 58.78 8.45 -70.17
CA ASN A 632 59.86 8.78 -71.12
C ASN A 632 60.76 7.56 -71.32
#